data_AF-A0A2C9LIB4-F1
#
_entry.id   AF-A0A2C9LIB4-F1
#
_cell.length_a   1.000
_cell.length_b   1.000
_cell.length_c   1.000
_cell.angle_alpha   90.00
_cell.angle_beta   90.00
_cell.angle_gamma   90.00
#
_symmetry.space_group_name_H-M   'P 1'
#
loop_
_entity.id
_entity.type
_entity.pdbx_description
1 polymer ?
#
loop_
_entity_poly.entity_id
_entity_poly.type
_entity_poly.pdbx_seq_one_letter_code
_entity_poly.pdbx_strand_id
1 'polypeptide(L)'
;MSFCLFSEKCCDQHLQLLFTLLEKSTSSIIRSNLIIALSDLSVRFPNLIEPWTPHLYARLRDNSSDVRKTTLNVLTHLILNDMVKVKGQISELAVCIVDPDVSISGQAKLFFHELAKK
;
A
#
# COMPACT_ATOMS: atom_id res chain seq x y z
N MET A 1 -10.31 16.20 -11.06
CA MET A 1 -9.20 15.89 -10.12
C MET A 1 -7.99 15.40 -10.92
N SER A 2 -7.56 16.17 -11.94
CA SER A 2 -6.58 15.69 -12.95
C SER A 2 -5.39 16.65 -13.16
N PHE A 3 -5.18 17.61 -12.25
CA PHE A 3 -4.13 18.63 -12.41
C PHE A 3 -2.79 18.27 -11.74
N CYS A 4 -2.76 17.31 -10.79
CA CYS A 4 -1.53 16.82 -10.18
C CYS A 4 -0.65 15.99 -11.15
N LEU A 5 -1.12 15.70 -12.36
CA LEU A 5 -0.51 14.73 -13.28
C LEU A 5 0.67 15.26 -14.11
N PHE A 6 1.01 16.55 -14.02
CA PHE A 6 1.96 17.19 -14.96
C PHE A 6 3.26 17.75 -14.34
N SER A 7 3.46 17.68 -13.01
CA SER A 7 4.69 18.19 -12.40
C SER A 7 5.09 17.39 -11.16
N GLU A 8 6.32 16.85 -11.15
CA GLU A 8 6.92 16.19 -9.97
C GLU A 8 6.86 17.07 -8.72
N LYS A 9 7.08 18.39 -8.87
CA LYS A 9 7.04 19.35 -7.76
C LYS A 9 5.64 19.51 -7.16
N CYS A 10 4.60 19.38 -7.98
CA CYS A 10 3.21 19.41 -7.51
C CYS A 10 2.88 18.11 -6.77
N CYS A 11 3.32 16.96 -7.30
CA CYS A 11 3.10 15.66 -6.69
C CYS A 11 3.72 15.56 -5.29
N ASP A 12 4.93 16.09 -5.09
CA ASP A 12 5.63 16.06 -3.80
C ASP A 12 4.88 16.80 -2.69
N GLN A 13 4.36 18.02 -2.97
CA GLN A 13 3.56 18.78 -2.00
C GLN A 13 2.22 18.11 -1.67
N HIS A 14 1.59 17.47 -2.64
CA HIS A 14 0.31 16.80 -2.43
C HIS A 14 0.49 15.42 -1.77
N LEU A 15 1.63 14.76 -1.97
CA LEU A 15 1.93 13.47 -1.36
C LEU A 15 1.95 13.54 0.16
N GLN A 16 2.62 14.53 0.73
CA GLN A 16 2.63 14.72 2.18
C GLN A 16 1.21 14.87 2.74
N LEU A 17 0.34 15.62 2.04
CA LEU A 17 -1.06 15.78 2.43
C LEU A 17 -1.84 14.46 2.32
N LEU A 18 -1.65 13.69 1.25
CA LEU A 18 -2.31 12.40 1.05
C LEU A 18 -1.91 11.39 2.14
N PHE A 19 -0.63 11.32 2.50
CA PHE A 19 -0.17 10.45 3.59
C PHE A 19 -0.64 10.95 4.96
N THR A 20 -0.72 12.26 5.18
CA THR A 20 -1.33 12.83 6.39
C THR A 20 -2.81 12.45 6.51
N LEU A 21 -3.56 12.53 5.41
CA LEU A 21 -4.97 12.10 5.37
C LEU A 21 -5.11 10.59 5.58
N LEU A 22 -4.21 9.79 4.99
CA LEU A 22 -4.17 8.34 5.20
C LEU A 22 -3.95 7.98 6.67
N GLU A 23 -3.22 8.81 7.41
CA GLU A 23 -2.92 8.59 8.82
C GLU A 23 -3.98 9.16 9.78
N LYS A 24 -4.59 10.29 9.46
CA LYS A 24 -5.51 11.00 10.35
C LYS A 24 -6.99 10.75 10.06
N SER A 25 -7.35 10.24 8.89
CA SER A 25 -8.76 9.99 8.54
C SER A 25 -9.34 8.89 9.42
N THR A 26 -10.50 9.16 10.03
CA THR A 26 -11.27 8.17 10.80
C THR A 26 -12.04 7.20 9.91
N SER A 27 -12.41 7.61 8.69
CA SER A 27 -13.16 6.79 7.74
C SER A 27 -12.26 5.76 7.05
N SER A 28 -12.58 4.48 7.22
CA SER A 28 -11.92 3.37 6.54
C SER A 28 -12.02 3.47 5.02
N ILE A 29 -13.18 3.90 4.50
CA ILE A 29 -13.42 4.08 3.06
C ILE A 29 -12.42 5.08 2.47
N ILE A 30 -12.20 6.21 3.16
CA ILE A 30 -11.24 7.23 2.72
C ILE A 30 -9.83 6.64 2.71
N ARG A 31 -9.44 5.93 3.77
CA ARG A 31 -8.10 5.29 3.85
C ARG A 31 -7.90 4.26 2.74
N SER A 32 -8.87 3.38 2.48
CA SER A 32 -8.82 2.41 1.38
C SER A 32 -8.71 3.09 0.01
N ASN A 33 -9.50 4.13 -0.24
CA ASN A 33 -9.43 4.87 -1.51
C ASN A 33 -8.08 5.58 -1.70
N LEU A 34 -7.51 6.13 -0.62
CA LEU A 34 -6.18 6.73 -0.65
C LEU A 34 -5.09 5.70 -0.98
N ILE A 35 -5.16 4.48 -0.40
CA ILE A 35 -4.22 3.40 -0.72
C ILE A 35 -4.27 3.04 -2.21
N ILE A 36 -5.46 2.94 -2.78
CA ILE A 36 -5.64 2.66 -4.22
C ILE A 36 -5.03 3.79 -5.05
N ALA A 37 -5.36 5.06 -4.74
CA ALA A 37 -4.80 6.20 -5.46
C ALA A 37 -3.26 6.29 -5.36
N LEU A 38 -2.69 5.98 -4.19
CA LEU A 38 -1.24 5.93 -3.99
C LEU A 38 -0.59 4.78 -4.78
N SER A 39 -1.30 3.68 -5.01
CA SER A 39 -0.81 2.58 -5.83
C SER A 39 -0.62 2.98 -7.30
N ASP A 40 -1.57 3.73 -7.86
CA ASP A 40 -1.46 4.26 -9.22
C ASP A 40 -0.28 5.23 -9.34
N LEU A 41 -0.06 6.05 -8.31
CA LEU A 41 1.10 6.93 -8.22
C LEU A 41 2.41 6.15 -8.09
N SER A 42 2.41 5.02 -7.39
CA SER A 42 3.59 4.15 -7.25
C SER A 42 4.02 3.57 -8.60
N VAL A 43 3.05 3.26 -9.46
CA VAL A 43 3.32 2.77 -10.82
C VAL A 43 3.89 3.88 -11.70
N ARG A 44 3.34 5.10 -11.59
CA ARG A 44 3.70 6.22 -12.47
C ARG A 44 4.97 6.95 -12.04
N PHE A 45 5.24 7.04 -10.74
CA PHE A 45 6.35 7.80 -10.14
C PHE A 45 7.05 7.01 -9.02
N PRO A 46 7.65 5.85 -9.31
CA PRO A 46 8.19 4.94 -8.29
C PRO A 46 9.26 5.58 -7.40
N ASN A 47 10.16 6.39 -7.98
CA ASN A 47 11.23 7.07 -7.23
C ASN A 47 10.68 8.10 -6.22
N LEU A 48 9.51 8.70 -6.52
CA LEU A 48 8.88 9.68 -5.64
C LEU A 48 8.14 8.99 -4.48
N ILE A 49 7.60 7.78 -4.70
CA ILE A 49 6.87 7.00 -3.69
C ILE A 49 7.79 6.13 -2.84
N GLU A 50 8.99 5.77 -3.31
CA GLU A 50 9.94 4.93 -2.56
C GLU A 50 10.15 5.41 -1.10
N PRO A 51 10.34 6.71 -0.79
CA PRO A 51 10.47 7.19 0.58
C PRO A 51 9.22 7.02 1.44
N TRP A 52 8.03 7.02 0.83
CA TRP A 52 6.75 6.94 1.51
C TRP A 52 6.23 5.52 1.68
N THR A 53 6.82 4.57 0.96
CA THR A 53 6.48 3.15 0.98
C THR A 53 6.31 2.56 2.39
N PRO A 54 7.15 2.86 3.41
CA PRO A 54 6.91 2.40 4.78
C PRO A 54 5.51 2.74 5.34
N HIS A 55 4.94 3.89 4.98
CA HIS A 55 3.62 4.31 5.43
C HIS A 55 2.50 3.48 4.79
N LEU A 56 2.70 3.00 3.56
CA LEU A 56 1.79 2.04 2.92
C LEU A 56 1.81 0.69 3.66
N TYR A 57 3.00 0.15 3.95
CA TYR A 57 3.12 -1.09 4.72
C TYR A 57 2.51 -0.98 6.11
N ALA A 58 2.62 0.18 6.78
CA ALA A 58 1.99 0.40 8.08
C ALA A 58 0.45 0.25 8.06
N ARG A 59 -0.21 0.33 6.92
CA ARG A 59 -1.67 0.09 6.79
C ARG A 59 -2.06 -1.39 6.83
N LEU A 60 -1.10 -2.31 6.74
CA LEU A 60 -1.33 -3.74 7.01
C LEU A 60 -1.71 -4.00 8.46
N ARG A 61 -1.49 -3.04 9.38
CA ARG A 61 -1.89 -3.11 10.79
C ARG A 61 -3.07 -2.19 11.12
N ASP A 62 -3.83 -1.73 10.12
CA ASP A 62 -5.00 -0.87 10.36
C ASP A 62 -6.08 -1.59 11.17
N ASN A 63 -6.80 -0.83 12.00
CA ASN A 63 -7.90 -1.36 12.81
C ASN A 63 -9.03 -1.96 11.95
N SER A 64 -9.26 -1.40 10.75
CA SER A 64 -10.27 -1.88 9.82
C SER A 64 -9.72 -3.01 8.95
N SER A 65 -10.41 -4.15 8.95
CA SER A 65 -10.09 -5.29 8.07
C SER A 65 -10.18 -4.91 6.59
N ASP A 66 -11.11 -4.05 6.20
CA ASP A 66 -11.22 -3.55 4.82
C ASP A 66 -9.95 -2.82 4.39
N VAL A 67 -9.42 -1.95 5.24
CA VAL A 67 -8.18 -1.21 4.96
C VAL A 67 -6.99 -2.17 4.87
N ARG A 68 -6.87 -3.13 5.80
CA ARG A 68 -5.81 -4.15 5.76
C ARG A 68 -5.87 -4.98 4.48
N LYS A 69 -7.07 -5.41 4.07
CA LYS A 69 -7.31 -6.18 2.84
C LYS A 69 -6.98 -5.39 1.59
N THR A 70 -7.42 -4.13 1.51
CA THR A 70 -7.06 -3.23 0.40
C THR A 70 -5.55 -3.04 0.31
N THR A 71 -4.89 -2.83 1.45
CA THR A 71 -3.43 -2.67 1.52
C THR A 71 -2.70 -3.91 1.04
N LEU A 72 -3.09 -5.10 1.52
CA LEU A 72 -2.49 -6.36 1.12
C LEU A 72 -2.63 -6.61 -0.39
N ASN A 73 -3.81 -6.37 -0.95
CA ASN A 73 -4.06 -6.47 -2.39
C ASN A 73 -3.12 -5.57 -3.19
N VAL A 74 -3.04 -4.28 -2.82
CA VAL A 74 -2.23 -3.28 -3.50
C VAL A 74 -0.74 -3.64 -3.42
N LEU A 75 -0.24 -3.96 -2.23
CA LEU A 75 1.17 -4.32 -2.06
C LEU A 75 1.53 -5.60 -2.79
N THR A 76 0.65 -6.61 -2.78
CA THR A 76 0.82 -7.84 -3.57
C THR A 76 0.97 -7.52 -5.05
N HIS A 77 0.09 -6.68 -5.60
CA HIS A 77 0.16 -6.27 -7.00
C HIS A 77 1.46 -5.51 -7.31
N LEU A 78 1.83 -4.54 -6.48
CA LEU A 78 3.04 -3.72 -6.70
C LEU A 78 4.32 -4.56 -6.62
N ILE A 79 4.40 -5.51 -5.70
CA ILE A 79 5.58 -6.37 -5.52
C ILE A 79 5.69 -7.38 -6.66
N LEU A 80 4.59 -8.07 -7.02
CA LEU A 80 4.63 -9.08 -8.07
C LEU A 80 4.98 -8.49 -9.44
N ASN A 81 4.62 -7.22 -9.68
CA ASN A 81 4.96 -6.47 -10.89
C ASN A 81 6.29 -5.67 -10.80
N ASP A 82 7.13 -5.90 -9.78
CA ASP A 82 8.43 -5.23 -9.60
C ASP A 82 8.38 -3.69 -9.49
N MET A 83 7.21 -3.15 -9.14
CA MET A 83 7.00 -1.70 -8.97
C MET A 83 7.50 -1.19 -7.62
N VAL A 84 7.49 -2.04 -6.60
CA VAL A 84 8.01 -1.75 -5.26
C VAL A 84 8.98 -2.84 -4.85
N LYS A 85 10.16 -2.45 -4.36
CA LYS A 85 11.17 -3.40 -3.89
C LYS A 85 10.79 -3.95 -2.53
N VAL A 86 10.93 -5.26 -2.39
CA VAL A 86 10.84 -5.97 -1.11
C VAL A 86 12.12 -5.71 -0.31
N LYS A 87 12.26 -4.54 0.31
CA LYS A 87 13.41 -4.22 1.16
C LYS A 87 12.96 -4.11 2.62
N GLY A 88 13.30 -5.12 3.44
CA GLY A 88 13.14 -5.12 4.89
C GLY A 88 11.69 -5.13 5.43
N GLN A 89 10.69 -4.84 4.60
CA GLN A 89 9.28 -4.66 4.99
C GLN A 89 8.41 -5.90 4.71
N ILE A 90 8.99 -6.97 4.17
CA ILE A 90 8.25 -8.22 3.97
C ILE A 90 7.75 -8.84 5.28
N SER A 91 8.42 -8.54 6.39
CA SER A 91 7.97 -8.90 7.74
C SER A 91 6.59 -8.32 8.05
N GLU A 92 6.25 -7.13 7.54
CA GLU A 92 4.93 -6.53 7.73
C GLU A 92 3.85 -7.32 6.99
N LEU A 93 4.16 -7.85 5.80
CA LEU A 93 3.26 -8.77 5.08
C LEU A 93 3.13 -10.12 5.79
N ALA A 94 4.19 -10.59 6.45
CA ALA A 94 4.16 -11.85 7.20
C ALA A 94 3.20 -11.78 8.40
N VAL A 95 3.00 -10.60 9.01
CA VAL A 95 1.99 -10.41 10.07
C VAL A 95 0.58 -10.74 9.57
N CYS A 96 0.29 -10.48 8.30
CA CYS A 96 -1.03 -10.79 7.72
C CYS A 96 -1.31 -12.31 7.64
N ILE A 97 -0.31 -13.19 7.69
CA ILE A 97 -0.49 -14.65 7.68
C ILE A 97 -1.32 -15.12 8.89
N VAL A 98 -1.23 -14.40 10.00
CA VAL A 98 -1.95 -14.68 11.25
C VAL A 98 -3.07 -13.65 11.51
N ASP A 99 -3.51 -12.91 10.49
CA ASP A 99 -4.63 -11.97 10.63
C ASP A 99 -5.89 -12.70 11.11
N PRO A 100 -6.66 -12.12 12.05
CA PRO A 100 -7.93 -12.70 12.50
C PRO A 100 -8.96 -12.83 11.36
N ASP A 101 -8.85 -12.00 10.31
CA ASP A 101 -9.64 -12.16 9.10
C ASP A 101 -9.06 -13.29 8.23
N VAL A 102 -9.85 -14.36 8.07
CA VAL A 102 -9.48 -15.55 7.30
C VAL A 102 -9.20 -15.23 5.82
N SER A 103 -9.88 -14.23 5.26
CA SER A 103 -9.64 -13.80 3.88
C SER A 103 -8.27 -13.14 3.74
N ILE A 104 -7.87 -12.32 4.70
CA ILE A 104 -6.57 -11.64 4.70
C ILE A 104 -5.45 -12.66 4.87
N SER A 105 -5.58 -13.55 5.87
CA SER A 105 -4.56 -14.58 6.12
C SER A 105 -4.42 -15.58 4.98
N GLY A 106 -5.53 -15.98 4.35
CA GLY A 106 -5.51 -16.82 3.15
C GLY A 106 -4.77 -16.13 1.98
N GLN A 107 -5.05 -14.85 1.76
CA GLN A 107 -4.40 -14.08 0.70
C GLN A 107 -2.91 -13.86 0.97
N ALA A 108 -2.51 -13.58 2.21
CA ALA A 108 -1.11 -13.42 2.57
C ALA A 108 -0.33 -14.71 2.31
N LYS A 109 -0.88 -15.87 2.70
CA LYS A 109 -0.26 -17.18 2.42
C LYS A 109 -0.09 -17.43 0.92
N LEU A 110 -1.10 -17.10 0.11
CA LEU A 110 -1.02 -17.21 -1.34
C LEU A 110 0.07 -16.29 -1.91
N PHE A 111 0.15 -15.05 -1.43
CA PHE A 111 1.20 -14.12 -1.84
C PHE A 111 2.60 -14.69 -1.58
N PHE A 112 2.88 -15.21 -0.38
CA PHE A 112 4.19 -15.80 -0.07
C PHE A 112 4.49 -17.05 -0.90
N HIS A 113 3.46 -17.85 -1.21
CA HIS A 113 3.60 -19.00 -2.10
C HIS A 113 3.99 -18.59 -3.53
N GLU A 114 3.33 -17.57 -4.08
CA GLU A 114 3.66 -17.05 -5.42
C GLU A 114 5.02 -16.34 -5.43
N LEU A 115 5.36 -15.61 -4.37
CA LEU A 115 6.67 -14.97 -4.24
C LEU A 115 7.81 -15.99 -4.22
N ALA A 116 7.62 -17.15 -3.58
CA ALA A 116 8.62 -18.22 -3.54
C ALA A 116 8.85 -18.93 -4.88
N LYS A 117 7.92 -18.79 -5.84
CA LYS A 117 8.05 -19.35 -7.20
C LYS A 117 8.74 -18.38 -8.17
N LYS A 118 8.88 -17.11 -7.80
CA LYS A 118 9.53 -16.08 -8.61
C LYS A 118 11.04 -16.13 -8.37
#